data_AF-A0A966VD76-F1
#
_entry.id   AF-A0A966VD76-F1
#
_cell.length_a   1.000
_cell.length_b   1.000
_cell.length_c   1.000
_cell.angle_alpha   90.00
_cell.angle_beta   90.00
_cell.angle_gamma   90.00
#
_symmetry.space_group_name_H-M   'P 1'
#
loop_
_entity.id
_entity.type
_entity.pdbx_description
1 polymer ?
#
loop_
_entity_poly.entity_id
_entity_poly.type
_entity_poly.pdbx_seq_one_letter_code
_entity_poly.pdbx_strand_id
1 'polypeptide(L)'
;MKVYLGPYNHWFAPYRWVKKLIRRWYGFKSNTGFSLAQYEKVNECARKNFSWLRALEDWVDSFYTRKVQIRIDEYDTWSMDDTLTPIILPMLKQLQATKHGSPAVDDDDVPDELKSTSAEPLTEEQVNTGYTDNNWHKRWEWVLSEMIWAFEQKADEDAESQFHSDSNPDQPSDDPSISLEESIKRRTFDKDGYIAWQNRKTRGLTLFGKYFEALWD
;
A
#
# COMPACT_ATOMS: atom_id res chain seq x y z
N MET A 1 0.79 16.28 -15.72
CA MET A 1 0.61 14.81 -15.68
C MET A 1 -0.84 14.39 -15.87
N LYS A 2 -1.10 13.29 -16.60
CA LYS A 2 -2.40 12.58 -16.61
C LYS A 2 -2.17 11.07 -16.52
N VAL A 3 -2.79 10.43 -15.53
CA VAL A 3 -2.74 8.96 -15.35
C VAL A 3 -4.15 8.40 -15.37
N TYR A 4 -4.39 7.41 -16.21
CA TYR A 4 -5.60 6.59 -16.20
C TYR A 4 -5.19 5.11 -16.25
N LEU A 5 -5.47 4.40 -15.16
CA LEU A 5 -5.31 2.97 -15.05
C LEU A 5 -6.70 2.34 -14.91
N GLY A 6 -7.13 1.60 -15.93
CA GLY A 6 -8.39 0.85 -15.89
C GLY A 6 -8.37 -0.23 -14.79
N PRO A 7 -9.55 -0.71 -14.37
CA PRO A 7 -9.64 -1.78 -13.38
C PRO A 7 -8.91 -3.03 -13.87
N TYR A 8 -8.44 -3.85 -12.93
CA TYR A 8 -8.02 -5.20 -13.27
C TYR A 8 -9.23 -5.97 -13.79
N ASN A 9 -9.00 -6.84 -14.77
CA ASN A 9 -10.07 -7.67 -15.31
C ASN A 9 -10.60 -8.56 -14.19
N HIS A 10 -11.91 -8.63 -14.06
CA HIS A 10 -12.52 -9.65 -13.24
C HIS A 10 -12.26 -10.99 -13.94
N TRP A 11 -11.64 -11.93 -13.23
CA TRP A 11 -11.41 -13.27 -13.78
C TRP A 11 -12.73 -13.85 -14.29
N PHE A 12 -12.85 -13.97 -15.61
CA PHE A 12 -13.99 -14.63 -16.23
C PHE A 12 -13.83 -16.13 -15.99
N ALA A 13 -14.54 -16.67 -14.99
CA ALA A 13 -14.46 -18.08 -14.62
C ALA A 13 -15.67 -18.88 -15.13
N PRO A 14 -15.76 -19.22 -16.43
CA PRO A 14 -16.93 -19.89 -17.03
C PRO A 14 -17.22 -21.24 -16.36
N TYR A 15 -16.19 -21.88 -15.78
CA TYR A 15 -16.32 -23.07 -14.96
C TYR A 15 -17.34 -22.92 -13.81
N ARG A 16 -17.39 -21.77 -13.13
CA ARG A 16 -18.32 -21.52 -12.01
C ARG A 16 -19.78 -21.50 -12.50
N TRP A 17 -20.01 -20.97 -13.69
CA TRP A 17 -21.32 -20.90 -14.33
C TRP A 17 -21.77 -22.28 -14.80
N VAL A 18 -20.89 -23.02 -15.48
CA VAL A 18 -21.19 -24.37 -15.96
C VAL A 18 -21.45 -25.33 -14.81
N LYS A 19 -20.68 -25.26 -13.72
CA LYS A 19 -20.96 -26.08 -12.53
C LYS A 19 -22.33 -25.77 -11.92
N LYS A 20 -22.74 -24.49 -11.90
CA LYS A 20 -24.09 -24.06 -11.44
C LYS A 20 -25.20 -24.55 -12.38
N LEU A 21 -24.97 -24.52 -13.70
CA LEU A 21 -25.92 -25.01 -14.70
C LEU A 21 -26.08 -26.52 -14.65
N ILE A 22 -24.99 -27.28 -14.66
CA ILE A 22 -24.99 -28.74 -14.52
C ILE A 22 -25.71 -29.14 -13.23
N ARG A 23 -25.42 -28.46 -12.12
CA ARG A 23 -26.10 -28.69 -10.84
C ARG A 23 -27.62 -28.52 -10.94
N ARG A 24 -28.07 -27.45 -11.62
CA ARG A 24 -29.50 -27.19 -11.82
C ARG A 24 -30.14 -28.22 -12.76
N TRP A 25 -29.40 -28.72 -13.74
CA TRP A 25 -29.85 -29.78 -14.65
C TRP A 25 -30.07 -31.12 -13.93
N TYR A 26 -29.26 -31.40 -12.90
CA TYR A 26 -29.48 -32.52 -11.98
C TYR A 26 -30.48 -32.22 -10.84
N GLY A 27 -31.13 -31.06 -10.83
CA GLY A 27 -32.24 -30.73 -9.91
C GLY A 27 -31.84 -30.18 -8.53
N PHE A 28 -30.57 -29.84 -8.29
CA PHE A 28 -30.11 -29.41 -6.95
C PHE A 28 -30.20 -27.88 -6.76
N LYS A 29 -30.80 -27.44 -5.64
CA LYS A 29 -31.06 -26.03 -5.32
C LYS A 29 -30.01 -25.36 -4.41
N SER A 30 -29.23 -26.10 -3.60
CA SER A 30 -28.26 -25.53 -2.62
C SER A 30 -26.87 -26.18 -2.68
N ASN A 31 -25.93 -25.68 -1.87
CA ASN A 31 -24.55 -26.21 -1.73
C ASN A 31 -24.43 -27.40 -0.78
N THR A 32 -25.53 -27.82 -0.13
CA THR A 32 -25.55 -28.87 0.88
C THR A 32 -26.47 -30.01 0.44
N GLY A 33 -26.06 -31.27 0.69
CA GLY A 33 -26.87 -32.46 0.39
C GLY A 33 -26.44 -33.31 -0.82
N PHE A 34 -25.18 -33.22 -1.25
CA PHE A 34 -24.63 -34.13 -2.27
C PHE A 34 -24.25 -35.48 -1.65
N SER A 35 -24.59 -36.59 -2.32
CA SER A 35 -23.81 -37.81 -2.15
C SER A 35 -22.48 -37.70 -2.91
N LEU A 36 -21.43 -38.37 -2.44
CA LEU A 36 -20.10 -38.33 -3.06
C LEU A 36 -20.16 -38.66 -4.57
N ALA A 37 -20.94 -39.67 -4.94
CA ALA A 37 -21.16 -40.08 -6.32
C ALA A 37 -21.86 -39.01 -7.20
N GLN A 38 -22.75 -38.20 -6.61
CA GLN A 38 -23.39 -37.09 -7.33
C GLN A 38 -22.41 -35.94 -7.56
N TYR A 39 -21.54 -35.66 -6.59
CA TYR A 39 -20.50 -34.64 -6.72
C TYR A 39 -19.45 -35.03 -7.77
N GLU A 40 -19.08 -36.31 -7.81
CA GLU A 40 -18.18 -36.87 -8.82
C GLU A 40 -18.77 -36.78 -10.23
N LYS A 41 -20.04 -37.15 -10.44
CA LYS A 41 -20.71 -37.01 -11.75
C LYS A 41 -20.72 -35.59 -12.27
N VAL A 42 -21.02 -34.61 -11.41
CA VAL A 42 -21.01 -33.18 -11.78
C VAL A 42 -19.59 -32.73 -12.16
N ASN A 43 -18.57 -33.15 -11.40
CA ASN A 43 -17.18 -32.81 -11.71
C ASN A 43 -16.67 -33.52 -12.96
N GLU A 44 -17.04 -34.77 -13.21
CA GLU A 44 -16.67 -35.51 -14.42
C GLU A 44 -17.28 -34.86 -15.66
N CYS A 45 -18.55 -34.47 -15.59
CA CYS A 45 -19.21 -33.74 -16.66
C CYS A 45 -18.56 -32.36 -16.90
N ALA A 46 -18.22 -31.63 -15.83
CA ALA A 46 -17.48 -30.38 -15.95
C ALA A 46 -16.06 -30.57 -16.52
N ARG A 47 -15.37 -31.66 -16.18
CA ARG A 47 -14.04 -32.01 -16.71
C ARG A 47 -14.08 -32.34 -18.20
N LYS A 48 -15.08 -33.08 -18.68
CA LYS A 48 -15.27 -33.35 -20.12
C LYS A 48 -15.43 -32.06 -20.93
N ASN A 49 -15.98 -31.04 -20.29
CA ASN A 49 -16.19 -29.71 -20.86
C ASN A 49 -15.05 -28.72 -20.58
N PHE A 50 -14.02 -29.12 -19.82
CA PHE A 50 -12.98 -28.21 -19.34
C PHE A 50 -12.15 -27.60 -20.48
N SER A 51 -11.88 -28.38 -21.53
CA SER A 51 -11.08 -27.91 -22.68
C SER A 51 -11.72 -26.73 -23.39
N TRP A 52 -13.01 -26.81 -23.75
CA TRP A 52 -13.69 -25.70 -24.41
C TRP A 52 -13.98 -24.54 -23.44
N LEU A 53 -14.17 -24.83 -22.14
CA LEU A 53 -14.32 -23.78 -21.13
C LEU A 53 -13.05 -22.96 -20.96
N ARG A 54 -11.90 -23.61 -20.97
CA ARG A 54 -10.58 -22.96 -20.98
C ARG A 54 -10.38 -22.17 -22.27
N ALA A 55 -10.70 -22.75 -23.43
CA ALA A 55 -10.62 -22.03 -24.69
C ALA A 55 -11.54 -20.80 -24.74
N LEU A 56 -12.73 -20.88 -24.14
CA LEU A 56 -13.65 -19.75 -24.00
C LEU A 56 -13.11 -18.70 -23.03
N GLU A 57 -12.56 -19.12 -21.89
CA GLU A 57 -11.90 -18.25 -20.91
C GLU A 57 -10.74 -17.47 -21.56
N ASP A 58 -9.82 -18.18 -22.21
CA ASP A 58 -8.69 -17.59 -22.93
C ASP A 58 -9.16 -16.65 -24.06
N TRP A 59 -10.22 -17.03 -24.79
CA TRP A 59 -10.81 -16.19 -25.83
C TRP A 59 -11.44 -14.92 -25.25
N VAL A 60 -12.19 -15.01 -24.16
CA VAL A 60 -12.78 -13.84 -23.47
C VAL A 60 -11.66 -12.94 -22.95
N ASP A 61 -10.68 -13.50 -22.25
CA ASP A 61 -9.54 -12.77 -21.70
C ASP A 61 -8.70 -12.08 -22.80
N SER A 62 -8.65 -12.64 -24.01
CA SER A 62 -7.95 -12.02 -25.15
C SER A 62 -8.52 -10.66 -25.55
N PHE A 63 -9.80 -10.38 -25.27
CA PHE A 63 -10.41 -9.07 -25.54
C PHE A 63 -10.13 -8.05 -24.44
N TYR A 64 -9.67 -8.49 -23.27
CA TYR A 64 -9.50 -7.62 -22.12
C TYR A 64 -8.02 -7.35 -21.86
N THR A 65 -7.51 -6.30 -22.50
CA THR A 65 -6.24 -5.70 -22.05
C THR A 65 -6.54 -4.55 -21.10
N ARG A 66 -5.87 -4.52 -19.94
CA ARG A 66 -6.00 -3.40 -18.99
C ARG A 66 -5.63 -2.09 -19.70
N LYS A 67 -6.54 -1.13 -19.69
CA LYS A 67 -6.31 0.18 -20.31
C LYS A 67 -5.34 1.00 -19.45
N VAL A 68 -4.15 1.29 -19.98
CA VAL A 68 -3.14 2.13 -19.35
C VAL A 68 -2.92 3.36 -20.24
N GLN A 69 -3.18 4.56 -19.72
CA GLN A 69 -2.93 5.81 -20.42
C GLN A 69 -2.14 6.73 -19.49
N ILE A 70 -0.93 7.08 -19.90
CA ILE A 70 -0.01 7.93 -19.13
C ILE A 70 0.44 9.06 -20.05
N ARG A 71 0.25 10.30 -19.59
CA ARG A 71 0.82 11.51 -20.21
C ARG A 71 1.72 12.19 -19.18
N ILE A 72 2.97 12.41 -19.55
CA ILE A 72 3.95 13.17 -18.79
C ILE A 72 4.21 14.45 -19.58
N ASP A 73 4.04 15.59 -18.89
CA ASP A 73 4.28 16.93 -19.41
C ASP A 73 5.70 17.39 -18.96
N GLU A 74 6.34 18.34 -19.66
CA GLU A 74 7.74 18.72 -19.39
C GLU A 74 7.99 19.26 -17.97
N TYR A 75 6.98 19.90 -17.36
CA TYR A 75 7.06 20.46 -16.01
C TYR A 75 6.85 19.43 -14.90
N ASP A 76 6.35 18.23 -15.21
CA ASP A 76 6.14 17.15 -14.24
C ASP A 76 7.47 16.61 -13.65
N THR A 77 8.61 17.01 -14.23
CA THR A 77 9.95 16.61 -13.80
C THR A 77 10.81 17.75 -13.29
N TRP A 78 10.27 18.98 -13.17
CA TRP A 78 10.97 20.09 -12.47
C TRP A 78 11.18 19.75 -10.99
N SER A 79 10.17 19.12 -10.38
CA SER A 79 10.26 18.35 -9.14
C SER A 79 9.32 17.15 -9.27
N MET A 80 9.90 15.99 -9.56
CA MET A 80 9.13 14.76 -9.75
C MET A 80 8.54 14.25 -8.44
N ASP A 81 9.26 14.46 -7.34
CA ASP A 81 8.81 14.13 -5.99
C ASP A 81 7.54 14.89 -5.61
N ASP A 82 7.46 16.20 -5.86
CA ASP A 82 6.23 16.98 -5.63
C ASP A 82 5.10 16.56 -6.57
N THR A 83 5.43 16.20 -7.82
CA THR A 83 4.43 15.73 -8.79
C THR A 83 3.84 14.36 -8.41
N LEU A 84 4.65 13.45 -7.88
CA LEU A 84 4.23 12.08 -7.54
C LEU A 84 3.62 11.98 -6.13
N THR A 85 3.99 12.84 -5.19
CA THR A 85 3.46 12.86 -3.82
C THR A 85 1.92 12.84 -3.74
N PRO A 86 1.16 13.69 -4.47
CA PRO A 86 -0.31 13.67 -4.43
C PRO A 86 -0.94 12.40 -5.04
N ILE A 87 -0.15 11.55 -5.71
CA ILE A 87 -0.57 10.23 -6.19
C ILE A 87 -0.21 9.15 -5.17
N ILE A 88 1.04 9.15 -4.68
CA ILE A 88 1.56 8.12 -3.78
C ILE A 88 0.88 8.16 -2.41
N LEU A 89 0.73 9.35 -1.81
CA LEU A 89 0.16 9.51 -0.48
C LEU A 89 -1.25 8.88 -0.33
N PRO A 90 -2.24 9.21 -1.18
CA PRO A 90 -3.55 8.58 -1.08
C PRO A 90 -3.52 7.07 -1.38
N MET A 91 -2.61 6.59 -2.24
CA MET A 91 -2.45 5.15 -2.50
C MET A 91 -1.92 4.41 -1.26
N LEU A 92 -0.95 4.97 -0.55
CA LEU A 92 -0.45 4.39 0.70
C LEU A 92 -1.54 4.36 1.79
N LYS A 93 -2.32 5.43 1.93
CA LYS A 93 -3.46 5.49 2.87
C LYS A 93 -4.54 4.46 2.51
N GLN A 94 -4.86 4.31 1.23
CA GLN A 94 -5.78 3.28 0.77
C GLN A 94 -5.25 1.87 1.09
N LEU A 95 -3.99 1.59 0.78
CA LEU A 95 -3.35 0.31 1.05
C LEU A 95 -3.35 -0.03 2.55
N GLN A 96 -3.00 0.93 3.42
CA GLN A 96 -3.04 0.72 4.86
C GLN A 96 -4.45 0.35 5.35
N ALA A 97 -5.50 0.91 4.75
CA ALA A 97 -6.88 0.65 5.11
C ALA A 97 -7.43 -0.68 4.55
N THR A 98 -6.95 -1.15 3.39
CA THR A 98 -7.52 -2.33 2.73
C THR A 98 -6.66 -3.59 2.77
N LYS A 99 -5.36 -3.50 3.13
CA LYS A 99 -4.38 -4.61 3.11
C LYS A 99 -4.91 -5.95 3.66
N HIS A 100 -4.70 -7.03 2.93
CA HIS A 100 -5.03 -8.40 3.36
C HIS A 100 -3.83 -9.17 3.94
N GLY A 101 -2.61 -8.64 3.83
CA GLY A 101 -1.37 -9.32 4.23
C GLY A 101 -0.27 -8.39 4.72
N SER A 102 0.89 -8.98 5.03
CA SER A 102 2.10 -8.24 5.38
C SER A 102 3.33 -8.96 4.84
N PRO A 103 4.25 -8.25 4.16
CA PRO A 103 5.50 -8.81 3.69
C PRO A 103 6.47 -9.06 4.85
N ALA A 104 7.58 -9.71 4.55
CA ALA A 104 8.71 -9.78 5.47
C ALA A 104 9.34 -8.40 5.62
N VAL A 105 9.53 -7.97 6.87
CA VAL A 105 10.19 -6.71 7.23
C VAL A 105 11.47 -7.03 7.99
N ASP A 106 12.55 -6.35 7.60
CA ASP A 106 13.85 -6.44 8.23
C ASP A 106 13.80 -5.88 9.67
N ASP A 107 14.45 -6.56 10.61
CA ASP A 107 14.46 -6.12 12.01
C ASP A 107 15.21 -4.80 12.17
N ASP A 108 16.21 -4.52 11.32
CA ASP A 108 16.96 -3.26 11.37
C ASP A 108 16.13 -2.04 10.96
N ASP A 109 15.00 -2.24 10.29
CA ASP A 109 14.13 -1.16 9.84
C ASP A 109 13.10 -0.74 10.89
N VAL A 110 12.96 -1.47 11.99
CA VAL A 110 11.91 -1.24 13.01
C VAL A 110 12.52 -0.97 14.39
N PRO A 111 11.78 -0.33 15.31
CA PRO A 111 12.19 -0.18 16.70
C PRO A 111 12.42 -1.53 17.38
N ASP A 112 13.31 -1.56 18.38
CA ASP A 112 13.75 -2.80 19.04
C ASP A 112 12.58 -3.65 19.58
N GLU A 113 11.53 -3.02 20.08
CA GLU A 113 10.32 -3.67 20.60
C GLU A 113 9.49 -4.42 19.55
N LEU A 114 9.64 -4.07 18.26
CA LEU A 114 8.93 -4.69 17.15
C LEU A 114 9.76 -5.76 16.41
N LYS A 115 11.04 -5.92 16.75
CA LYS A 115 11.91 -6.93 16.13
C LYS A 115 11.38 -8.34 16.37
N SER A 116 11.72 -9.27 15.47
CA SER A 116 11.40 -10.70 15.63
C SER A 116 12.02 -11.29 16.91
N THR A 117 13.21 -10.82 17.29
CA THR A 117 13.91 -11.24 18.51
C THR A 117 13.22 -10.81 19.80
N SER A 118 12.37 -9.79 19.73
CA SER A 118 11.55 -9.31 20.85
C SER A 118 10.20 -10.03 20.95
N ALA A 119 9.83 -10.83 19.95
CA ALA A 119 8.65 -11.67 19.98
C ALA A 119 8.92 -13.01 20.68
N GLU A 120 7.85 -13.71 21.07
CA GLU A 120 7.99 -15.06 21.59
C GLU A 120 8.60 -15.99 20.54
N PRO A 121 9.61 -16.80 20.89
CA PRO A 121 10.25 -17.70 19.95
C PRO A 121 9.24 -18.75 19.47
N LEU A 122 9.22 -18.96 18.16
CA LEU A 122 8.40 -19.97 17.52
C LEU A 122 8.87 -21.38 17.89
N THR A 123 7.94 -22.32 17.99
CA THR A 123 8.25 -23.75 18.12
C THR A 123 8.81 -24.30 16.79
N GLU A 124 9.51 -25.44 16.85
CA GLU A 124 10.04 -26.09 15.64
C GLU A 124 8.94 -26.43 14.61
N GLU A 125 7.75 -26.82 15.08
CA GLU A 125 6.58 -27.10 14.23
C GLU A 125 6.08 -25.82 13.53
N GLN A 126 6.03 -24.70 14.25
CA GLN A 126 5.63 -23.40 13.70
C GLN A 126 6.59 -22.92 12.62
N VAL A 127 7.91 -23.06 12.86
CA VAL A 127 8.92 -22.73 11.83
C VAL A 127 8.74 -23.60 10.60
N ASN A 128 8.54 -24.91 10.76
CA ASN A 128 8.37 -25.85 9.64
C ASN A 128 7.07 -25.66 8.85
N THR A 129 6.04 -25.04 9.45
CA THR A 129 4.75 -24.75 8.81
C THR A 129 4.67 -23.34 8.21
N GLY A 130 5.74 -22.53 8.33
CA GLY A 130 5.78 -21.16 7.82
C GLY A 130 4.95 -20.18 8.66
N TYR A 131 4.79 -20.45 9.95
CA TYR A 131 4.11 -19.56 10.89
C TYR A 131 4.89 -18.25 11.07
N THR A 132 4.18 -17.15 11.27
CA THR A 132 4.77 -15.83 11.50
C THR A 132 4.73 -15.48 12.99
N ASP A 133 5.71 -14.71 13.46
CA ASP A 133 5.73 -14.25 14.85
C ASP A 133 4.67 -13.17 15.14
N ASN A 134 4.41 -12.93 16.43
CA ASN A 134 3.39 -11.99 16.91
C ASN A 134 3.66 -10.52 16.52
N ASN A 135 4.88 -10.17 16.08
CA ASN A 135 5.25 -8.83 15.66
C ASN A 135 5.31 -8.67 14.13
N TRP A 136 5.14 -9.75 13.34
CA TRP A 136 5.18 -9.73 11.89
C TRP A 136 4.34 -8.62 11.26
N HIS A 137 3.04 -8.59 11.60
CA HIS A 137 2.13 -7.57 11.08
C HIS A 137 2.39 -6.17 11.66
N LYS A 138 2.83 -6.09 12.92
CA LYS A 138 3.13 -4.81 13.58
C LYS A 138 4.32 -4.11 12.94
N ARG A 139 5.36 -4.87 12.55
CA ARG A 139 6.50 -4.33 11.80
C ARG A 139 6.05 -3.67 10.51
N TRP A 140 5.19 -4.34 9.75
CA TRP A 140 4.66 -3.79 8.51
C TRP A 140 3.78 -2.56 8.72
N GLU A 141 2.93 -2.57 9.74
CA GLU A 141 2.09 -1.42 10.10
C GLU A 141 2.92 -0.20 10.50
N TRP A 142 4.01 -0.41 11.24
CA TRP A 142 4.95 0.64 11.59
C TRP A 142 5.64 1.21 10.35
N VAL A 143 6.15 0.34 9.46
CA VAL A 143 6.82 0.74 8.21
C VAL A 143 5.88 1.53 7.31
N LEU A 144 4.65 1.07 7.08
CA LEU A 144 3.64 1.79 6.29
C LEU A 144 3.30 3.15 6.91
N SER A 145 3.21 3.23 8.24
CA SER A 145 2.92 4.47 8.94
C SER A 145 4.07 5.48 8.79
N GLU A 146 5.32 5.03 8.84
CA GLU A 146 6.49 5.89 8.60
C GLU A 146 6.58 6.38 7.15
N MET A 147 6.23 5.54 6.17
CA MET A 147 6.11 5.99 4.77
C MET A 147 5.02 7.05 4.63
N ILE A 148 3.81 6.80 5.15
CA ILE A 148 2.69 7.73 5.08
C ILE A 148 3.07 9.06 5.73
N TRP A 149 3.63 9.03 6.95
CA TRP A 149 4.07 10.23 7.64
C TRP A 149 5.09 11.02 6.81
N ALA A 150 6.08 10.36 6.21
CA ALA A 150 7.07 11.04 5.38
C ALA A 150 6.45 11.71 4.14
N PHE A 151 5.49 11.07 3.48
CA PHE A 151 4.76 11.65 2.35
C PHE A 151 3.77 12.76 2.78
N GLU A 152 3.21 12.70 3.99
CA GLU A 152 2.42 13.81 4.57
C GLU A 152 3.30 15.04 4.80
N GLN A 153 4.50 14.86 5.40
CA GLN A 153 5.46 15.95 5.58
C GLN A 153 6.02 16.49 4.26
N LYS A 154 5.95 15.71 3.17
CA LYS A 154 6.34 16.16 1.83
C LYS A 154 5.20 16.89 1.12
N ALA A 155 3.95 16.51 1.38
CA ALA A 155 2.77 17.14 0.82
C ALA A 155 2.43 18.49 1.46
N ASP A 156 2.91 18.74 2.68
CA ASP A 156 2.73 19.98 3.42
C ASP A 156 3.86 20.98 3.08
N GLU A 157 3.51 22.03 2.32
CA GLU A 157 4.44 23.08 1.90
C GLU A 157 4.98 23.91 3.09
N ASP A 158 4.23 23.96 4.20
CA ASP A 158 4.57 24.73 5.39
C ASP A 158 5.20 23.88 6.50
N ALA A 159 5.50 22.60 6.25
CA ALA A 159 5.98 21.68 7.28
C ALA A 159 7.26 22.17 7.98
N GLU A 160 8.11 22.96 7.32
CA GLU A 160 9.34 23.52 7.91
C GLU A 160 9.08 24.68 8.87
N SER A 161 7.92 25.35 8.77
CA SER A 161 7.55 26.49 9.63
C SER A 161 7.58 26.15 11.13
N GLN A 162 7.35 24.88 11.49
CA GLN A 162 7.36 24.40 12.88
C GLN A 162 8.72 24.58 13.59
N PHE A 163 9.81 24.74 12.84
CA PHE A 163 11.16 24.95 13.37
C PHE A 163 11.53 26.43 13.49
N HIS A 164 10.71 27.32 12.95
CA HIS A 164 10.87 28.77 13.08
C HIS A 164 10.02 29.26 14.24
N SER A 165 10.64 30.05 15.13
CA SER A 165 9.95 30.68 16.24
C SER A 165 10.30 32.16 16.31
N ASP A 166 9.37 32.93 16.85
CA ASP A 166 9.55 34.33 17.15
C ASP A 166 9.64 34.53 18.65
N SER A 167 10.66 35.27 19.09
CA SER A 167 10.79 35.68 20.49
C SER A 167 9.62 36.55 21.01
N ASN A 168 8.82 37.17 20.13
CA ASN A 168 7.66 37.96 20.51
C ASN A 168 6.42 37.64 19.64
N PRO A 169 5.48 36.81 20.12
CA PRO A 169 4.28 36.45 19.36
C PRO A 169 3.26 37.60 19.19
N ASP A 170 3.32 38.64 20.02
CA ASP A 170 2.41 39.80 19.93
C ASP A 170 2.83 40.82 18.87
N GLN A 171 4.09 40.74 18.39
CA GLN A 171 4.62 41.55 17.31
C GLN A 171 5.57 40.71 16.43
N PRO A 172 5.04 40.06 15.38
CA PRO A 172 5.80 39.19 14.49
C PRO A 172 7.05 39.85 13.90
N SER A 173 8.11 39.08 13.68
CA SER A 173 9.40 39.54 13.15
C SER A 173 9.34 40.03 11.70
N ASP A 174 8.25 39.78 10.98
CA ASP A 174 7.94 40.30 9.66
C ASP A 174 7.07 41.58 9.68
N ASP A 175 6.77 42.13 10.87
CA ASP A 175 6.09 43.43 11.02
C ASP A 175 6.91 44.55 10.35
N PRO A 176 6.32 45.35 9.44
CA PRO A 176 7.02 46.43 8.75
C PRO A 176 7.47 47.58 9.67
N SER A 177 7.01 47.62 10.93
CA SER A 177 7.36 48.64 11.92
C SER A 177 8.68 48.36 12.68
N ILE A 178 9.23 47.16 12.57
CA ILE A 178 10.51 46.78 13.19
C ILE A 178 11.66 46.87 12.18
N SER A 179 12.84 47.20 12.68
CA SER A 179 14.04 47.24 11.85
C SER A 179 14.43 45.83 11.37
N LEU A 180 15.07 45.73 10.21
CA LEU A 180 15.58 44.45 9.69
C LEU A 180 16.53 43.77 10.70
N GLU A 181 17.34 44.55 11.42
CA GLU A 181 18.28 44.02 12.41
C GLU A 181 17.54 43.38 13.61
N GLU A 182 16.45 44.01 14.05
CA GLU A 182 15.61 43.50 15.13
C GLU A 182 14.80 42.28 14.69
N SER A 183 14.25 42.32 13.48
CA SER A 183 13.59 41.18 12.82
C SER A 183 14.48 39.93 12.77
N ILE A 184 15.76 40.08 12.43
CA ILE A 184 16.71 38.96 12.38
C ILE A 184 17.03 38.46 13.80
N LYS A 185 17.23 39.35 14.77
CA LYS A 185 17.51 38.97 16.17
C LYS A 185 16.37 38.21 16.84
N ARG A 186 15.13 38.49 16.44
CA ARG A 186 13.92 37.86 17.02
C ARG A 186 13.63 36.46 16.49
N ARG A 187 14.11 36.13 15.29
CA ARG A 187 13.91 34.81 14.67
C ARG A 187 14.85 33.78 15.27
N THR A 188 14.28 32.71 15.81
CA THR A 188 15.00 31.53 16.26
C THR A 188 14.67 30.34 15.38
N PHE A 189 15.67 29.47 15.17
CA PHE A 189 15.55 28.26 14.37
C PHE A 189 15.98 27.05 15.20
N ASP A 190 15.06 26.11 15.40
CA ASP A 190 15.35 24.83 16.05
C ASP A 190 16.08 23.89 15.07
N LYS A 191 17.40 24.06 15.02
CA LYS A 191 18.27 23.29 14.13
C LYS A 191 18.25 21.79 14.45
N ASP A 192 18.23 21.42 15.72
CA ASP A 192 18.29 20.02 16.14
C ASP A 192 16.96 19.31 15.84
N GLY A 193 15.84 19.97 16.10
CA GLY A 193 14.50 19.51 15.71
C GLY A 193 14.37 19.35 14.19
N TYR A 194 14.84 20.34 13.41
CA TYR A 194 14.83 20.26 11.94
C TYR A 194 15.64 19.07 11.42
N ILE A 195 16.85 18.85 11.96
CA ILE A 195 17.69 17.70 11.56
C ILE A 195 17.01 16.39 11.90
N ALA A 196 16.43 16.25 13.10
CA ALA A 196 15.74 15.04 13.51
C ALA A 196 14.51 14.75 12.64
N TRP A 197 13.72 15.78 12.33
CA TRP A 197 12.57 15.70 11.43
C TRP A 197 12.97 15.28 10.02
N GLN A 198 13.98 15.92 9.44
CA GLN A 198 14.45 15.62 8.09
C GLN A 198 15.03 14.20 8.00
N ASN A 199 15.72 13.74 9.04
CA ASN A 199 16.23 12.37 9.13
C ASN A 199 15.08 11.36 9.18
N ARG A 200 14.03 11.62 9.96
CA ARG A 200 12.84 10.75 10.00
C ARG A 200 12.13 10.72 8.64
N LYS A 201 11.98 11.87 7.98
CA LYS A 201 11.36 11.96 6.65
C LYS A 201 12.16 11.15 5.63
N THR A 202 13.48 11.29 5.65
CA THR A 202 14.41 10.51 4.80
C THR A 202 14.32 9.02 5.08
N ARG A 203 14.17 8.60 6.34
CA ARG A 203 13.94 7.19 6.70
C ARG A 203 12.66 6.67 6.07
N GLY A 204 11.54 7.38 6.18
CA GLY A 204 10.27 6.97 5.58
C GLY A 204 10.35 6.84 4.05
N LEU A 205 11.06 7.75 3.37
CA LEU A 205 11.30 7.65 1.92
C LEU A 205 12.23 6.49 1.55
N THR A 206 13.25 6.20 2.37
CA THR A 206 14.12 5.02 2.21
C THR A 206 13.32 3.74 2.34
N LEU A 207 12.44 3.65 3.35
CA LEU A 207 11.55 2.51 3.54
C LEU A 207 10.62 2.32 2.34
N PHE A 208 10.03 3.40 1.82
CA PHE A 208 9.22 3.35 0.60
C PHE A 208 9.99 2.74 -0.58
N GLY A 209 11.24 3.15 -0.79
CA GLY A 209 12.11 2.56 -1.83
C GLY A 209 12.44 1.10 -1.58
N LYS A 210 12.81 0.73 -0.34
CA LYS A 210 13.18 -0.64 0.05
C LYS A 210 12.01 -1.63 -0.11
N TYR A 211 10.80 -1.21 0.24
CA TYR A 211 9.61 -2.06 0.24
C TYR A 211 8.63 -1.74 -0.91
N PHE A 212 9.06 -1.06 -1.97
CA PHE A 212 8.19 -0.62 -3.06
C PHE A 212 7.41 -1.79 -3.70
N GLU A 213 8.08 -2.93 -3.92
CA GLU A 213 7.45 -4.14 -4.49
C GLU A 213 6.56 -4.89 -3.50
N ALA A 214 6.56 -4.49 -2.23
CA ALA A 214 5.74 -5.07 -1.18
C ALA A 214 4.45 -4.27 -0.92
N LEU A 215 4.20 -3.21 -1.69
CA LEU A 215 3.00 -2.36 -1.61
C LEU A 215 1.83 -3.00 -2.38
N TRP A 216 1.36 -4.16 -1.92
CA TRP A 216 0.24 -4.90 -2.49
C TRP A 216 -0.82 -5.21 -1.43
N ASP A 217 -2.05 -5.34 -1.90
CA ASP A 217 -3.25 -5.73 -1.13
C ASP A 217 -3.79 -7.06 -1.66
#